data_AF-A0A6I4IQX5-F1
#
_entry.id   AF-A0A6I4IQX5-F1
#
_cell.length_a   1.000
_cell.length_b   1.000
_cell.length_c   1.000
_cell.angle_alpha   90.00
_cell.angle_beta   90.00
_cell.angle_gamma   90.00
#
_symmetry.space_group_name_H-M   'P 1'
#
loop_
_entity.id
_entity.type
_entity.pdbx_description
1 polymer ?
#
loop_
_entity_poly.entity_id
_entity_poly.type
_entity_poly.pdbx_seq_one_letter_code
_entity_poly.pdbx_strand_id
1 'polypeptide(L)'
;MKSLLLLLGLCLSSILCKAQQNLLSYDDLVYLINNNLQKADDFMQSKGYTLLKSKKATNLKYHMALPGNSSTDVELRADGRRLYIYIATDELQQLNLVNNSIAPYLLGAEETSGVVNYKVKDLGNIYIMVTDKVPFNPIKKDYDIRIVSDRNITAYN
;
A
#
# COMPACT_ATOMS: atom_id res chain seq x y z
N MET A 1 -13.04 -5.83 41.57
CA MET A 1 -11.79 -6.34 40.95
C MET A 1 -11.97 -6.81 39.50
N LYS A 2 -13.12 -7.38 39.10
CA LYS A 2 -13.37 -7.82 37.71
C LYS A 2 -13.39 -6.66 36.68
N SER A 3 -13.87 -5.49 37.08
CA SER A 3 -13.93 -4.27 36.22
C SER A 3 -12.56 -3.65 35.94
N LEU A 4 -11.58 -3.81 36.84
CA LEU A 4 -10.23 -3.24 36.68
C LEU A 4 -9.40 -4.02 35.65
N LEU A 5 -9.59 -5.35 35.59
CA LEU A 5 -8.94 -6.23 34.61
C LEU A 5 -9.43 -5.97 33.18
N LEU A 6 -10.71 -5.64 33.00
CA LEU A 6 -11.30 -5.29 31.71
C LEU A 6 -10.77 -3.94 31.17
N LEU A 7 -10.58 -2.95 32.05
CA LEU A 7 -9.99 -1.66 31.68
C LEU A 7 -8.52 -1.78 31.30
N LEU A 8 -7.74 -2.60 32.03
CA LEU A 8 -6.34 -2.87 31.70
C LEU A 8 -6.20 -3.60 30.35
N GLY A 9 -7.10 -4.54 30.05
CA GLY A 9 -7.12 -5.27 28.79
C GLY A 9 -7.37 -4.36 27.57
N LEU A 10 -8.27 -3.38 27.69
CA LEU A 10 -8.57 -2.41 26.64
C LEU A 10 -7.42 -1.41 26.37
N CYS A 11 -6.64 -1.06 27.40
CA CYS A 11 -5.47 -0.18 27.25
C CYS A 11 -4.28 -0.89 26.58
N LEU A 12 -4.15 -2.21 26.71
CA LEU A 12 -3.08 -2.98 26.07
C LEU A 12 -3.35 -3.24 24.58
N SER A 13 -4.62 -3.34 24.17
CA SER A 13 -4.98 -3.55 22.76
C SER A 13 -4.68 -2.36 21.85
N SER A 14 -4.63 -1.13 22.38
CA SER A 14 -4.33 0.07 21.56
C SER A 14 -2.83 0.22 21.23
N ILE A 15 -1.94 -0.42 22.00
CA ILE A 15 -0.48 -0.32 21.79
C ILE A 15 -0.02 -1.32 20.71
N LEU A 16 -0.70 -2.46 20.56
CA LEU A 16 -0.36 -3.50 19.60
C LEU A 16 -0.75 -3.16 18.15
N CYS A 17 -1.56 -2.12 17.93
CA CYS A 17 -2.02 -1.71 16.60
C CYS A 17 -1.07 -0.75 15.86
N LYS A 18 0.12 -0.48 16.41
CA LYS A 18 1.07 0.48 15.79
C LYS A 18 1.83 -0.07 14.59
N ALA A 19 2.03 -1.38 14.50
CA ALA A 19 2.77 -1.98 13.37
C ALA A 19 2.00 -1.90 12.04
N GLN A 20 0.66 -1.92 12.10
CA GLN A 20 -0.20 -1.82 10.91
C GLN A 20 -0.33 -0.37 10.39
N GLN A 21 -0.01 0.65 11.20
CA GLN A 21 -0.20 2.06 10.84
C GLN A 21 0.63 2.50 9.64
N ASN A 22 1.76 1.84 9.39
CA ASN A 22 2.72 2.25 8.38
C ASN A 22 2.46 1.61 7.00
N LEU A 23 1.60 0.59 6.93
CA LEU A 23 1.23 -0.06 5.68
C LEU A 23 0.16 0.76 4.94
N LEU A 24 0.05 0.55 3.62
CA LEU A 24 -0.89 1.30 2.76
C LEU A 24 -2.22 0.55 2.61
N SER A 25 -3.30 1.22 3.02
CA SER A 25 -4.70 0.77 2.86
C SER A 25 -5.39 1.43 1.66
N TYR A 26 -6.62 1.01 1.34
CA TYR A 26 -7.45 1.65 0.31
C TYR A 26 -7.54 3.17 0.46
N ASP A 27 -7.83 3.69 1.66
CA ASP A 27 -7.97 5.13 1.89
C ASP A 27 -6.64 5.87 1.63
N ASP A 28 -5.52 5.24 2.00
CA ASP A 28 -4.19 5.77 1.71
C ASP A 28 -3.93 5.81 0.19
N LEU A 29 -4.32 4.77 -0.55
CA LEU A 29 -4.19 4.71 -2.00
C LEU A 29 -5.07 5.76 -2.68
N VAL A 30 -6.31 5.94 -2.23
CA VAL A 30 -7.22 6.98 -2.71
C VAL A 30 -6.63 8.37 -2.44
N TYR A 31 -6.10 8.61 -1.24
CA TYR A 31 -5.43 9.86 -0.93
C TYR A 31 -4.26 10.12 -1.88
N LEU A 32 -3.39 9.13 -2.08
CA LEU A 32 -2.21 9.25 -2.93
C LEU A 32 -2.56 9.57 -4.39
N ILE A 33 -3.59 8.93 -4.98
CA ILE A 33 -3.93 9.19 -6.39
C ILE A 33 -4.65 10.54 -6.62
N ASN A 34 -5.29 11.09 -5.58
CA ASN A 34 -6.05 12.34 -5.66
C ASN A 34 -5.21 13.58 -5.33
N ASN A 35 -4.00 13.42 -4.81
CA ASN A 35 -3.12 14.52 -4.41
C ASN A 35 -1.85 14.56 -5.27
N ASN A 36 -1.26 15.74 -5.46
CA ASN A 36 0.00 15.88 -6.18
C ASN A 36 1.18 15.17 -5.47
N LEU A 37 2.31 15.05 -6.19
CA LEU A 37 3.51 14.38 -5.66
C LEU A 37 4.06 15.02 -4.38
N GLN A 38 3.88 16.33 -4.17
CA GLN A 38 4.37 17.00 -2.97
C GLN A 38 3.59 16.57 -1.72
N LYS A 39 2.25 16.62 -1.79
CA LYS A 39 1.38 16.13 -0.71
C LYS A 39 1.52 14.63 -0.48
N ALA A 40 1.76 13.88 -1.55
CA ALA A 40 2.05 12.46 -1.45
C ALA A 40 3.38 12.22 -0.74
N ASP A 41 4.41 13.05 -0.97
CA ASP A 41 5.70 12.96 -0.29
C ASP A 41 5.58 13.20 1.22
N ASP A 42 4.91 14.28 1.61
CA ASP A 42 4.64 14.58 3.03
C ASP A 42 3.89 13.42 3.71
N PHE A 43 2.89 12.87 3.03
CA PHE A 43 2.12 11.74 3.51
C PHE A 43 2.97 10.47 3.68
N MET A 44 3.77 10.11 2.68
CA MET A 44 4.63 8.93 2.74
C MET A 44 5.67 9.04 3.86
N GLN A 45 6.27 10.22 4.04
CA GLN A 45 7.18 10.47 5.15
C GLN A 45 6.47 10.37 6.51
N SER A 46 5.23 10.85 6.62
CA SER A 46 4.42 10.73 7.84
C SER A 46 4.08 9.27 8.20
N LYS A 47 3.98 8.39 7.19
CA LYS A 47 3.81 6.93 7.35
C LYS A 47 5.11 6.20 7.72
N GLY A 48 6.24 6.92 7.79
CA GLY A 48 7.55 6.36 8.13
C GLY A 48 8.35 5.84 6.94
N TYR A 49 7.91 6.10 5.71
CA TYR A 49 8.70 5.76 4.53
C TYR A 49 9.85 6.75 4.32
N THR A 50 10.97 6.23 3.86
CA THR A 50 12.14 7.03 3.50
C THR A 50 12.24 7.20 1.99
N LEU A 51 12.41 8.44 1.52
CA LEU A 51 12.59 8.70 0.10
C LEU A 51 13.97 8.18 -0.35
N LEU A 52 13.96 7.21 -1.25
CA LEU A 52 15.14 6.79 -2.00
C LEU A 52 15.46 7.86 -3.05
N LYS A 53 16.75 8.11 -3.30
CA LYS A 53 17.24 9.12 -4.25
C LYS A 53 16.43 9.10 -5.56
N SER A 54 15.61 10.12 -5.77
CA SER A 54 14.77 10.23 -6.96
C SER A 54 15.66 10.47 -8.20
N LYS A 55 15.40 9.70 -9.27
CA LYS A 55 16.07 9.89 -10.56
C LYS A 55 15.43 11.02 -11.38
N LYS A 56 14.17 11.38 -11.12
CA LYS A 56 13.37 12.37 -11.87
C LYS A 56 12.30 12.97 -10.97
N ALA A 57 12.05 14.27 -11.05
CA ALA A 57 11.03 14.96 -10.24
C ALA A 57 9.60 14.36 -10.36
N THR A 58 9.30 13.65 -11.45
CA THR A 58 7.99 12.99 -11.67
C THR A 58 7.91 11.56 -11.12
N ASN A 59 8.96 11.07 -10.47
CA ASN A 59 9.06 9.71 -9.97
C ASN A 59 9.72 9.71 -8.58
N LEU A 60 8.93 9.42 -7.55
CA LEU A 60 9.39 9.33 -6.18
C LEU A 60 9.37 7.86 -5.76
N LYS A 61 10.48 7.39 -5.20
CA LYS A 61 10.63 6.01 -4.74
C LYS A 61 10.86 6.03 -3.25
N TYR A 62 10.11 5.22 -2.54
CA TYR A 62 10.10 5.16 -1.09
C TYR A 62 10.47 3.76 -0.65
N HIS A 63 11.20 3.68 0.46
CA HIS A 63 11.56 2.44 1.11
C HIS A 63 11.17 2.48 2.59
N MET A 64 10.60 1.38 3.05
CA MET A 64 10.38 1.13 4.47
C MET A 64 10.90 -0.26 4.82
N ALA A 65 11.88 -0.30 5.72
CA ALA A 65 12.32 -1.54 6.35
C ALA A 65 11.32 -1.93 7.44
N LEU A 66 10.96 -3.20 7.46
CA LEU A 66 10.02 -3.78 8.42
C LEU A 66 10.72 -4.85 9.28
N PRO A 67 10.17 -5.18 10.47
CA PRO A 67 10.73 -6.24 11.32
C PRO A 67 10.82 -7.58 10.59
N GLY A 68 11.86 -8.38 10.88
CA GLY A 68 12.01 -9.71 10.27
C GLY A 68 12.70 -9.72 8.90
N ASN A 69 13.42 -8.63 8.58
CA ASN A 69 14.12 -8.45 7.30
C ASN A 69 13.14 -8.49 6.11
N SER A 70 11.95 -7.92 6.31
CA SER A 70 10.98 -7.59 5.28
C SER A 70 11.07 -6.11 4.92
N SER A 71 10.51 -5.75 3.78
CA SER A 71 10.47 -4.38 3.30
C SER A 71 9.26 -4.11 2.44
N THR A 72 8.91 -2.84 2.35
CA THR A 72 7.93 -2.34 1.38
C THR A 72 8.55 -1.18 0.63
N ASP A 73 8.66 -1.33 -0.67
CA ASP A 73 9.06 -0.28 -1.60
C ASP A 73 7.82 0.26 -2.31
N VAL A 74 7.72 1.59 -2.41
CA VAL A 74 6.60 2.26 -3.08
C VAL A 74 7.15 3.24 -4.11
N GLU A 75 6.67 3.14 -5.35
CA GLU A 75 6.99 4.06 -6.41
C GLU A 75 5.74 4.84 -6.81
N LEU A 76 5.83 6.17 -6.69
CA LEU A 76 4.83 7.12 -7.14
C LEU A 76 5.33 7.76 -8.43
N ARG A 77 4.57 7.59 -9.51
CA ARG A 77 4.89 8.18 -10.81
C ARG A 77 3.77 9.10 -11.27
N ALA A 78 4.10 10.35 -11.50
CA ALA A 78 3.21 11.30 -12.16
C ALA A 78 3.38 11.24 -13.68
N ASP A 79 2.26 11.20 -14.39
CA ASP A 79 2.17 11.40 -15.85
C ASP A 79 1.06 12.41 -16.14
N GLY A 80 1.45 13.63 -16.48
CA GLY A 80 0.54 14.77 -16.53
C GLY A 80 -0.13 15.00 -15.17
N ARG A 81 -1.47 14.89 -15.13
CA ARG A 81 -2.27 15.03 -13.90
C ARG A 81 -2.61 13.69 -13.23
N ARG A 82 -2.06 12.58 -13.70
CA ARG A 82 -2.42 11.24 -13.20
C ARG A 82 -1.26 10.66 -12.40
N LEU A 83 -1.60 10.06 -11.27
CA LEU A 83 -0.66 9.34 -10.43
C LEU A 83 -0.86 7.84 -10.59
N TYR A 84 0.27 7.16 -10.65
CA TYR A 84 0.39 5.70 -10.68
C TYR A 84 1.18 5.29 -9.45
N ILE A 85 0.73 4.22 -8.81
CA ILE A 85 1.36 3.69 -7.61
C ILE A 85 1.80 2.26 -7.93
N TYR A 86 3.04 1.96 -7.58
CA TYR A 86 3.57 0.60 -7.58
C TYR A 86 4.10 0.29 -6.19
N ILE A 87 3.71 -0.86 -5.65
CA ILE A 87 4.17 -1.36 -4.35
C ILE A 87 4.84 -2.70 -4.60
N ALA A 88 6.09 -2.83 -4.18
CA ALA A 88 6.83 -4.07 -4.14
C ALA A 88 7.09 -4.42 -2.67
N THR A 89 6.67 -5.59 -2.22
CA THR A 89 6.79 -5.97 -0.81
C THR A 89 6.90 -7.47 -0.64
N ASP A 90 7.61 -7.92 0.40
CA ASP A 90 7.60 -9.30 0.85
C ASP A 90 6.77 -9.48 2.14
N GLU A 91 6.00 -8.45 2.52
CA GLU A 91 5.16 -8.43 3.71
C GLU A 91 3.72 -8.86 3.37
N LEU A 92 3.34 -10.06 3.84
CA LEU A 92 1.98 -10.58 3.63
C LEU A 92 0.89 -9.67 4.20
N GLN A 93 1.20 -8.96 5.30
CA GLN A 93 0.24 -8.02 5.91
C GLN A 93 -0.11 -6.87 4.95
N GLN A 94 0.81 -6.41 4.11
CA GLN A 94 0.55 -5.36 3.11
C GLN A 94 -0.42 -5.87 2.03
N LEU A 95 -0.24 -7.10 1.54
CA LEU A 95 -1.17 -7.72 0.60
C LEU A 95 -2.56 -7.89 1.23
N ASN A 96 -2.62 -8.44 2.45
CA ASN A 96 -3.88 -8.65 3.17
C ASN A 96 -4.59 -7.33 3.44
N LEU A 97 -3.85 -6.27 3.80
CA LEU A 97 -4.42 -4.95 4.03
C LEU A 97 -5.06 -4.40 2.75
N VAL A 98 -4.38 -4.50 1.61
CA VAL A 98 -4.95 -4.07 0.32
C VAL A 98 -6.21 -4.87 0.01
N ASN A 99 -6.15 -6.21 0.01
CA ASN A 99 -7.31 -7.05 -0.30
C ASN A 99 -8.50 -6.79 0.63
N ASN A 100 -8.27 -6.67 1.94
CA ASN A 100 -9.33 -6.47 2.92
C ASN A 100 -9.91 -5.05 2.83
N SER A 101 -9.08 -4.04 2.58
CA SER A 101 -9.53 -2.64 2.51
C SER A 101 -10.26 -2.31 1.21
N ILE A 102 -9.99 -3.02 0.11
CA ILE A 102 -10.72 -2.82 -1.16
C ILE A 102 -12.03 -3.61 -1.24
N ALA A 103 -12.18 -4.68 -0.44
CA ALA A 103 -13.33 -5.59 -0.52
C ALA A 103 -14.71 -4.87 -0.52
N PRO A 104 -14.94 -3.81 0.28
CA PRO A 104 -16.21 -3.07 0.26
C PRO A 104 -16.45 -2.26 -1.02
N TYR A 105 -15.41 -2.01 -1.83
CA TYR A 105 -15.40 -1.12 -2.99
C TYR A 105 -15.22 -1.87 -4.31
N LEU A 106 -15.21 -3.21 -4.29
CA LEU A 106 -15.03 -4.03 -5.48
C LEU A 106 -16.22 -3.91 -6.43
N LEU A 107 -15.93 -3.58 -7.68
CA LEU A 107 -16.87 -3.61 -8.80
C LEU A 107 -16.76 -4.93 -9.59
N GLY A 108 -15.63 -5.62 -9.49
CA GLY A 108 -15.36 -6.90 -10.13
C GLY A 108 -13.91 -7.33 -9.98
N ALA A 109 -13.63 -8.61 -10.25
CA ALA A 109 -12.29 -9.17 -10.27
C ALA A 109 -12.13 -10.14 -11.45
N GLU A 110 -10.98 -10.10 -12.09
CA GLU A 110 -10.59 -11.01 -13.17
C GLU A 110 -9.19 -11.56 -12.88
N GLU A 111 -8.95 -12.84 -13.19
CA GLU A 111 -7.63 -13.45 -13.04
C GLU A 111 -7.13 -13.89 -14.42
N THR A 112 -5.88 -13.57 -14.74
CA THR A 112 -5.26 -13.98 -15.99
C THR A 112 -3.75 -14.14 -15.79
N SER A 113 -3.24 -15.33 -16.14
CA SER A 113 -1.79 -15.64 -16.15
C SER A 113 -1.06 -15.28 -14.84
N GLY A 114 -1.65 -15.60 -13.69
CA GLY A 114 -1.04 -15.34 -12.38
C GLY A 114 -1.11 -13.88 -11.91
N VAL A 115 -1.90 -13.05 -12.59
CA VAL A 115 -2.23 -11.68 -12.17
C VAL A 115 -3.71 -11.61 -11.85
N VAL A 116 -4.03 -11.08 -10.67
CA VAL A 116 -5.40 -10.74 -10.29
C VAL A 116 -5.62 -9.25 -10.53
N ASN A 117 -6.65 -8.92 -11.30
CA ASN A 117 -7.08 -7.56 -11.61
C ASN A 117 -8.38 -7.25 -10.87
N TYR A 118 -8.32 -6.33 -9.91
CA TYR A 118 -9.49 -5.82 -9.21
C TYR A 118 -9.92 -4.47 -9.78
N LYS A 119 -11.19 -4.37 -10.16
CA LYS A 119 -11.82 -3.09 -10.48
C LYS A 119 -12.41 -2.50 -9.20
N VAL A 120 -11.91 -1.36 -8.77
CA VAL A 120 -12.22 -0.76 -7.48
C VAL A 120 -12.85 0.62 -7.68
N LYS A 121 -14.00 0.84 -7.05
CA LYS A 121 -14.72 2.12 -7.09
C LYS A 121 -13.86 3.26 -6.55
N ASP A 122 -13.92 4.41 -7.20
CA ASP A 122 -13.25 5.67 -6.81
C ASP A 122 -11.70 5.57 -6.74
N LEU A 123 -11.13 4.50 -7.28
CA LEU A 123 -9.69 4.27 -7.36
C LEU A 123 -9.26 3.93 -8.79
N GLY A 124 -9.82 2.87 -9.39
CA GLY A 124 -9.45 2.36 -10.70
C GLY A 124 -9.14 0.87 -10.68
N ASN A 125 -8.09 0.43 -11.37
CA ASN A 125 -7.70 -0.98 -11.43
C ASN A 125 -6.49 -1.24 -10.52
N ILE A 126 -6.55 -2.31 -9.73
CA ILE A 126 -5.43 -2.83 -8.95
C ILE A 126 -5.03 -4.17 -9.54
N TYR A 127 -3.78 -4.27 -9.99
CA TYR A 127 -3.17 -5.50 -10.47
C TYR A 127 -2.27 -6.05 -9.39
N ILE A 128 -2.50 -7.30 -8.98
CA ILE A 128 -1.68 -7.99 -8.00
C ILE A 128 -1.02 -9.20 -8.65
N MET A 129 0.30 -9.28 -8.54
CA MET A 129 1.11 -10.42 -8.96
C MET A 129 1.88 -10.96 -7.75
N VAL A 130 1.91 -12.29 -7.61
CA VAL A 130 2.64 -12.98 -6.54
C VAL A 130 3.74 -13.82 -7.17
N THR A 131 4.97 -13.63 -6.72
CA THR A 131 6.15 -14.35 -7.22
C THR A 131 6.91 -15.01 -6.07
N ASP A 132 7.71 -16.02 -6.40
CA ASP A 132 8.63 -16.62 -5.42
C ASP A 132 9.77 -15.65 -5.10
N LYS A 133 10.10 -15.51 -3.82
CA LYS A 133 11.19 -14.63 -3.39
C LYS A 133 12.53 -15.11 -3.96
N VAL A 134 13.38 -14.18 -4.41
CA VAL A 134 14.75 -14.49 -4.88
C VAL A 134 15.79 -13.94 -3.90
N PRO A 135 16.72 -14.77 -3.37
CA PRO A 135 16.89 -16.22 -3.60
C PRO A 135 15.73 -17.05 -3.03
N PHE A 136 15.44 -18.19 -3.68
CA PHE A 136 14.26 -19.02 -3.41
C PHE A 136 14.10 -19.35 -1.93
N ASN A 137 12.96 -18.99 -1.37
CA ASN A 137 12.54 -19.39 -0.04
C ASN A 137 11.07 -19.83 -0.10
N PRO A 138 10.74 -21.10 0.22
CA PRO A 138 9.38 -21.61 0.06
C PRO A 138 8.34 -20.93 0.97
N ILE A 139 8.78 -20.21 2.01
CA ILE A 139 7.92 -19.53 2.98
C ILE A 139 7.79 -18.03 2.64
N LYS A 140 8.69 -17.48 1.82
CA LYS A 140 8.67 -16.05 1.45
C LYS A 140 8.22 -15.88 0.00
N LYS A 141 7.35 -14.91 -0.21
CA LYS A 141 6.84 -14.50 -1.52
C LYS A 141 7.10 -13.01 -1.69
N ASP A 142 7.25 -12.59 -2.93
CA ASP A 142 7.27 -11.18 -3.29
C ASP A 142 5.91 -10.84 -3.92
N TYR A 143 5.39 -9.67 -3.55
CA TYR A 143 4.09 -9.17 -3.97
C TYR A 143 4.28 -7.86 -4.73
N ASP A 144 3.84 -7.87 -5.97
CA ASP A 144 3.83 -6.71 -6.86
C ASP A 144 2.39 -6.20 -6.99
N ILE A 145 2.11 -5.02 -6.46
CA ILE A 145 0.80 -4.39 -6.48
C ILE A 145 0.89 -3.11 -7.32
N ARG A 146 0.15 -3.05 -8.43
CA ARG A 146 0.10 -1.88 -9.33
C ARG A 146 -1.28 -1.26 -9.30
N ILE A 147 -1.35 0.02 -8.99
CA ILE A 147 -2.59 0.79 -8.98
C ILE A 147 -2.58 1.73 -10.18
N VAL A 148 -3.57 1.57 -11.03
CA VAL A 148 -3.82 2.41 -12.19
C VAL A 148 -5.11 3.18 -11.96
N SER A 149 -4.98 4.49 -11.76
CA SER A 149 -6.11 5.37 -11.51
C SER A 149 -7.09 5.38 -12.69
N ASP A 150 -8.38 5.51 -12.40
CA ASP A 150 -9.39 5.68 -13.45
C ASP A 150 -9.14 6.96 -14.27
N ARG A 151 -9.68 7.00 -15.50
CA ARG A 151 -9.45 8.13 -16.43
C ARG A 151 -9.99 9.47 -15.91
N ASN A 152 -10.98 9.42 -15.03
CA ASN A 152 -11.64 10.58 -14.47
C ASN A 152 -10.97 11.09 -13.19
N ILE A 153 -9.97 10.37 -12.65
CA ILE A 153 -9.25 10.78 -11.44
C ILE A 153 -8.03 11.57 -11.87
N THR A 154 -7.91 12.77 -11.30
CA THR A 154 -6.75 13.65 -11.49
C THR A 154 -6.20 14.07 -10.15
N ALA A 155 -4.88 14.09 -10.03
CA ALA A 155 -4.18 14.62 -8.88
C ALA A 155 -4.38 16.15 -8.81
N TYR A 156 -4.87 16.63 -7.67
CA TYR A 156 -5.07 18.04 -7.39
C TYR A 156 -3.97 18.60 -6.48
N ASN A 157 -3.76 19.91 -6.54
CA ASN A 157 -2.80 20.62 -5.72
C ASN A 157 -3.25 20.78 -4.27
#